data_AF-A0A5S9F535-F1
#
_entry.id   AF-A0A5S9F535-F1
#
_cell.length_a   1.000
_cell.length_b   1.000
_cell.length_c   1.000
_cell.angle_alpha   90.00
_cell.angle_beta   90.00
_cell.angle_gamma   90.00
#
_symmetry.space_group_name_H-M   'P 1'
#
loop_
_entity.id
_entity.type
_entity.pdbx_description
1 polymer ?
#
loop_
_entity_poly.entity_id
_entity_poly.type
_entity_poly.pdbx_seq_one_letter_code
_entity_poly.pdbx_strand_id
1 'polypeptide(L)'
;MGDHLTSITLKDIAKLKEPRETYLDLLRFDEKEVQEKIANSAPIVKVFLTRLEPKHIFYSDAKKLVPLLKSPQYEEVIVTEKELFDLEDLGRAMCLAIGRYAHNHFRTFLDENAVDMDPFVSREHGLIFLNKRRKVCYHDIGTFKKGSTNGTKLNDISVVKNEITNWDTNDYFGFGECISTIKNGERIMESRFKLRYQNIE
;
A
#
# COMPACT_ATOMS: atom_id res chain seq x y z
N MET A 1 9.33 -6.53 -15.39
CA MET A 1 7.89 -6.91 -15.33
C MET A 1 7.12 -5.62 -15.51
N GLY A 2 6.24 -5.54 -16.51
CA GLY A 2 5.40 -4.36 -16.69
C GLY A 2 4.39 -4.26 -15.54
N ASP A 3 4.06 -3.04 -15.14
CA ASP A 3 2.95 -2.82 -14.22
C ASP A 3 1.65 -3.22 -14.91
N HIS A 4 1.01 -4.28 -14.44
CA HIS A 4 -0.32 -4.66 -14.89
C HIS A 4 -1.34 -3.62 -14.42
N LEU A 5 -2.35 -3.35 -15.24
CA LEU A 5 -3.50 -2.56 -14.82
C LEU A 5 -4.54 -3.49 -14.23
N THR A 6 -5.12 -3.11 -13.08
CA THR A 6 -6.19 -3.88 -12.46
C THR A 6 -7.43 -3.05 -12.21
N SER A 7 -8.58 -3.68 -12.39
CA SER A 7 -9.87 -3.08 -12.09
C SER A 7 -10.82 -4.09 -11.45
N ILE A 8 -11.87 -3.59 -10.81
CA ILE A 8 -13.00 -4.36 -10.29
C ILE A 8 -14.30 -3.79 -10.83
N THR A 9 -15.32 -4.61 -11.05
CA THR A 9 -16.64 -4.08 -11.39
C THR A 9 -17.26 -3.39 -10.18
N LEU A 10 -17.98 -2.29 -10.39
CA LEU A 10 -18.61 -1.57 -9.28
C LEU A 10 -19.62 -2.42 -8.50
N LYS A 11 -20.18 -3.47 -9.12
CA LYS A 11 -21.08 -4.43 -8.47
C LYS A 11 -20.32 -5.40 -7.57
N ASP A 12 -19.09 -5.76 -7.95
CA ASP A 12 -18.27 -6.72 -7.21
C ASP A 12 -17.55 -6.10 -6.00
N ILE A 13 -17.49 -4.77 -5.88
CA ILE A 13 -16.92 -4.09 -4.70
C ILE A 13 -17.60 -4.56 -3.40
N ALA A 14 -18.92 -4.80 -3.43
CA ALA A 14 -19.65 -5.28 -2.25
C ALA A 14 -19.13 -6.65 -1.78
N LYS A 15 -18.64 -7.48 -2.70
CA LYS A 15 -18.10 -8.82 -2.41
C LYS A 15 -16.77 -8.75 -1.68
N LEU A 16 -16.05 -7.63 -1.71
CA LEU A 16 -14.78 -7.48 -0.96
C LEU A 16 -14.98 -7.73 0.54
N LYS A 17 -16.16 -7.42 1.08
CA LYS A 17 -16.51 -7.67 2.50
C LYS A 17 -16.85 -9.12 2.82
N GLU A 18 -16.91 -9.98 1.82
CA GLU A 18 -17.14 -11.42 2.01
C GLU A 18 -15.79 -12.14 2.27
N PRO A 19 -15.75 -13.12 3.19
CA PRO A 19 -14.52 -13.88 3.45
C PRO A 19 -13.94 -14.52 2.20
N ARG A 20 -12.65 -14.27 1.96
CA ARG A 20 -11.94 -14.76 0.77
C ARG A 20 -10.46 -14.99 1.03
N GLU A 21 -9.88 -15.92 0.29
CA GLU A 21 -8.45 -16.20 0.33
C GLU A 21 -7.63 -15.29 -0.58
N THR A 22 -8.22 -14.69 -1.60
CA THR A 22 -7.53 -13.84 -2.58
C THR A 22 -8.51 -12.82 -3.17
N TYR A 23 -8.00 -11.74 -3.75
CA TYR A 23 -8.77 -10.79 -4.55
C TYR A 23 -8.66 -11.07 -6.06
N LEU A 24 -7.77 -11.98 -6.48
CA LEU A 24 -7.49 -12.26 -7.88
C LEU A 24 -8.71 -12.83 -8.62
N ASP A 25 -9.68 -13.38 -7.89
CA ASP A 25 -10.97 -13.85 -8.40
C ASP A 25 -11.91 -12.70 -8.81
N LEU A 26 -11.73 -11.51 -8.23
CA LEU A 26 -12.53 -10.32 -8.53
C LEU A 26 -11.82 -9.34 -9.45
N LEU A 27 -10.49 -9.29 -9.39
CA LEU A 27 -9.73 -8.35 -10.20
C LEU A 27 -9.66 -8.80 -11.65
N ARG A 28 -9.80 -7.81 -12.52
CA ARG A 28 -9.67 -7.94 -13.96
C ARG A 28 -8.37 -7.26 -14.37
N PHE A 29 -7.52 -8.01 -15.04
CA PHE A 29 -6.18 -7.60 -15.41
C PHE A 29 -6.15 -7.20 -16.89
N ASP A 30 -5.55 -6.05 -17.17
CA ASP A 30 -5.20 -5.62 -18.53
C ASP A 30 -6.37 -5.67 -19.53
N GLU A 31 -7.59 -5.36 -19.07
CA GLU A 31 -8.74 -5.23 -19.95
C GLU A 31 -8.49 -4.09 -20.96
N LYS A 32 -8.58 -4.40 -22.25
CA LYS A 32 -8.27 -3.46 -23.34
C LYS A 32 -9.03 -2.14 -23.22
N GLU A 33 -10.32 -2.20 -22.88
CA GLU A 33 -11.17 -1.02 -22.66
C GLU A 33 -10.67 -0.11 -21.51
N VAL A 34 -10.11 -0.71 -20.45
CA VAL A 34 -9.50 0.03 -19.33
C VAL A 34 -8.18 0.66 -19.75
N GLN A 35 -7.34 -0.07 -20.49
CA GLN A 35 -6.08 0.44 -21.01
C GLN A 35 -6.30 1.65 -21.93
N GLU A 36 -7.26 1.54 -22.85
CA GLU A 36 -7.65 2.63 -23.76
C GLU A 36 -8.19 3.84 -22.99
N LYS A 37 -9.02 3.62 -21.96
CA LYS A 37 -9.53 4.71 -21.12
C LYS A 37 -8.41 5.44 -20.38
N ILE A 38 -7.48 4.71 -19.77
CA ILE A 38 -6.35 5.28 -19.02
C ILE A 38 -5.42 6.06 -19.95
N ALA A 39 -5.13 5.54 -21.14
CA ALA A 39 -4.30 6.24 -22.13
C ALA A 39 -4.88 7.59 -22.58
N ASN A 40 -6.19 7.79 -22.43
CA ASN A 40 -6.92 9.00 -22.84
C ASN A 40 -7.49 9.81 -21.67
N SER A 41 -7.10 9.51 -20.42
CA SER A 41 -7.62 10.19 -19.22
C SER A 41 -6.49 10.75 -18.39
N ALA A 42 -6.77 11.82 -17.63
CA ALA A 42 -5.86 12.27 -16.59
C ALA A 42 -6.02 11.41 -15.33
N PRO A 43 -4.91 11.11 -14.61
CA PRO A 43 -5.00 10.52 -13.29
C PRO A 43 -5.68 11.52 -12.33
N ILE A 44 -6.42 11.02 -11.35
CA ILE A 44 -7.10 11.86 -10.36
C ILE A 44 -6.39 11.86 -9.00
N VAL A 45 -5.64 10.79 -8.72
CA VAL A 45 -4.96 10.58 -7.43
C VAL A 45 -3.62 9.91 -7.68
N LYS A 46 -2.59 10.36 -6.96
CA LYS A 46 -1.32 9.66 -6.79
C LYS A 46 -1.31 8.99 -5.42
N VAL A 47 -1.00 7.70 -5.41
CA VAL A 47 -0.88 6.88 -4.20
C VAL A 47 0.59 6.51 -4.01
N PHE A 48 1.08 6.68 -2.79
CA PHE A 48 2.47 6.45 -2.41
C PHE A 48 2.55 5.32 -1.41
N LEU A 49 3.45 4.38 -1.67
CA LEU A 49 4.02 3.53 -0.63
C LEU A 49 5.30 4.18 -0.14
N THR A 50 5.37 4.45 1.15
CA THR A 50 6.59 4.91 1.82
C THR A 50 7.10 3.86 2.80
N ARG A 51 8.39 3.97 3.14
CA ARG A 51 9.06 3.14 4.14
C ARG A 51 9.90 4.01 5.06
N LEU A 52 9.91 3.67 6.34
CA LEU A 52 10.82 4.27 7.32
C LEU A 52 12.21 3.67 7.17
N GLU A 53 13.18 4.54 6.88
CA GLU A 53 14.60 4.21 6.77
C GLU A 53 15.40 4.93 7.87
N PRO A 54 16.43 4.29 8.46
CA PRO A 54 17.28 4.95 9.42
C PRO A 54 18.11 6.04 8.73
N LYS A 55 18.11 7.26 9.27
CA LYS A 55 18.87 8.41 8.69
C LYS A 55 20.36 8.11 8.55
N HIS A 56 20.90 7.32 9.47
CA HIS A 56 22.28 6.92 9.46
C HIS A 56 22.41 5.43 9.74
N ILE A 57 23.26 4.79 8.96
CA ILE A 57 23.74 3.43 9.19
C ILE A 57 25.25 3.54 9.38
N PHE A 58 25.74 3.02 10.50
CA PHE A 58 27.15 2.94 10.80
C PHE A 58 27.67 1.59 10.33
N TYR A 59 28.81 1.59 9.64
CA TYR A 59 29.40 0.39 9.03
C TYR A 59 30.75 0.08 9.65
N SER A 60 31.11 -1.20 9.73
CA SER A 60 32.43 -1.61 10.22
C SER A 60 33.53 -1.43 9.18
N ASP A 61 33.16 -1.24 7.91
CA ASP A 61 34.07 -1.15 6.79
C ASP A 61 33.84 0.12 5.95
N ALA A 62 34.91 0.59 5.30
CA ALA A 62 34.85 1.79 4.44
C ALA A 62 34.02 1.59 3.17
N LYS A 63 33.79 0.34 2.74
CA LYS A 63 32.96 0.01 1.56
C LYS A 63 31.47 -0.07 1.90
N LYS A 64 31.09 0.10 3.18
CA LYS A 64 29.71 0.08 3.68
C LYS A 64 28.98 -1.23 3.39
N LEU A 65 29.68 -2.35 3.48
CA LEU A 65 29.10 -3.68 3.22
C LEU A 65 28.52 -4.32 4.49
N VAL A 66 29.08 -4.00 5.66
CA VAL A 66 28.73 -4.64 6.93
C VAL A 66 28.17 -3.60 7.89
N PRO A 67 26.82 -3.47 8.00
CA PRO A 67 26.20 -2.54 8.93
C PRO A 67 26.40 -3.02 10.38
N LEU A 68 26.82 -2.11 11.26
CA LEU A 68 27.00 -2.33 12.69
C LEU A 68 25.82 -1.82 13.52
N LEU A 69 25.37 -0.60 13.22
CA LEU A 69 24.35 0.09 14.00
C LEU A 69 23.47 0.94 13.08
N LYS A 70 22.19 1.03 13.41
CA LYS A 70 21.22 1.93 12.77
C LYS A 70 20.84 3.04 13.74
N SER A 71 20.74 4.27 13.24
CA SER A 71 20.23 5.39 14.02
C SER A 71 18.80 5.13 14.49
N PRO A 72 18.43 5.55 15.71
CA PRO A 72 17.04 5.53 16.16
C PRO A 72 16.20 6.66 15.52
N GLN A 73 16.83 7.56 14.76
CA GLN A 73 16.15 8.58 13.97
C GLN A 73 15.91 8.05 12.57
N TYR A 74 14.64 8.00 12.19
CA TYR A 74 14.19 7.52 10.90
C TYR A 74 13.66 8.67 10.05
N GLU A 75 13.67 8.47 8.74
CA GLU A 75 13.00 9.30 7.77
C GLU A 75 12.08 8.45 6.88
N GLU A 76 11.04 9.09 6.36
CA GLU A 76 10.06 8.44 5.50
C GLU A 76 10.49 8.64 4.04
N VAL A 77 10.73 7.54 3.33
CA VAL A 77 11.20 7.54 1.94
C VAL A 77 10.10 6.96 1.06
N ILE A 78 9.82 7.62 -0.08
CA ILE A 78 8.89 7.11 -1.09
C ILE A 78 9.54 5.93 -1.80
N VAL A 79 8.92 4.75 -1.71
CA VAL A 79 9.39 3.50 -2.34
C VAL A 79 8.74 3.30 -3.70
N THR A 80 7.46 3.61 -3.81
CA THR A 80 6.71 3.42 -5.06
C THR A 80 5.56 4.43 -5.12
N GLU A 81 5.33 4.94 -6.31
CA GLU A 81 4.18 5.78 -6.65
C GLU A 81 3.35 5.08 -7.72
N LYS A 82 2.03 5.16 -7.60
CA LYS A 82 1.07 4.72 -8.63
C LYS A 82 -0.07 5.71 -8.72
N GLU A 83 -0.68 5.77 -9.90
CA GLU A 83 -1.80 6.66 -10.17
C GLU A 83 -3.12 5.88 -10.21
N LEU A 84 -4.20 6.53 -9.78
CA LEU A 84 -5.57 6.06 -9.94
C LEU A 84 -6.30 6.93 -10.95
N PHE A 85 -7.05 6.26 -11.82
CA PHE A 85 -7.86 6.86 -12.88
C PHE A 85 -9.34 6.59 -12.63
N ASP A 86 -10.19 7.53 -13.03
CA ASP A 86 -11.63 7.31 -12.98
C ASP A 86 -12.09 6.41 -14.14
N LEU A 87 -12.70 5.29 -13.78
CA LEU A 87 -13.24 4.28 -14.70
C LEU A 87 -14.77 4.07 -14.50
N GLU A 88 -15.44 4.99 -13.80
CA GLU A 88 -16.85 4.84 -13.45
C GLU A 88 -17.76 4.71 -14.68
N ASP A 89 -17.42 5.37 -15.79
CA ASP A 89 -18.14 5.30 -17.07
C ASP A 89 -18.11 3.91 -17.70
N LEU A 90 -17.06 3.13 -17.42
CA LEU A 90 -16.96 1.71 -17.79
C LEU A 90 -17.66 0.76 -16.79
N GLY A 91 -18.28 1.31 -15.74
CA GLY A 91 -18.82 0.52 -14.63
C GLY A 91 -17.73 -0.22 -13.84
N ARG A 92 -16.51 0.31 -13.85
CA ARG A 92 -15.32 -0.24 -13.18
C ARG A 92 -14.80 0.74 -12.12
N ALA A 93 -13.98 0.22 -11.21
CA ALA A 93 -13.07 1.01 -10.39
C ALA A 93 -11.64 0.48 -10.63
N MET A 94 -10.70 1.38 -10.88
CA MET A 94 -9.29 0.99 -10.91
C MET A 94 -8.85 0.57 -9.52
N CYS A 95 -8.05 -0.49 -9.46
CA CYS A 95 -7.55 -1.06 -8.24
C CYS A 95 -6.02 -0.97 -8.21
N LEU A 96 -5.48 -0.69 -7.03
CA LEU A 96 -4.07 -0.85 -6.72
C LEU A 96 -3.97 -1.78 -5.53
N ALA A 97 -3.27 -2.88 -5.71
CA ALA A 97 -3.11 -3.87 -4.66
C ALA A 97 -1.76 -3.75 -3.96
N ILE A 98 -1.75 -4.05 -2.67
CA ILE A 98 -0.55 -4.04 -1.84
C ILE A 98 -0.30 -5.41 -1.20
N GLY A 99 0.98 -5.81 -1.17
CA GLY A 99 1.42 -7.03 -0.52
C GLY A 99 2.76 -7.52 -1.06
N ARG A 100 3.15 -8.74 -0.67
CA ARG A 100 4.44 -9.32 -1.07
C ARG A 100 4.46 -9.95 -2.47
N TYR A 101 3.31 -10.37 -2.99
CA TYR A 101 3.25 -11.09 -4.27
C TYR A 101 3.51 -10.17 -5.47
N ALA A 102 4.01 -10.76 -6.56
CA ALA A 102 4.51 -10.02 -7.73
C ALA A 102 3.42 -9.25 -8.50
N HIS A 103 2.16 -9.68 -8.40
CA HIS A 103 1.03 -8.99 -9.03
C HIS A 103 0.57 -7.73 -8.26
N ASN A 104 1.08 -7.50 -7.04
CA ASN A 104 0.77 -6.29 -6.29
C ASN A 104 1.49 -5.10 -6.92
N HIS A 105 0.81 -3.96 -6.91
CA HIS A 105 1.30 -2.71 -7.46
C HIS A 105 2.27 -2.04 -6.47
N PHE A 106 1.99 -2.23 -5.18
CA PHE A 106 2.83 -1.80 -4.07
C PHE A 106 3.45 -3.02 -3.40
N ARG A 107 4.75 -3.21 -3.62
CA ARG A 107 5.51 -4.34 -3.07
C ARG A 107 6.38 -3.89 -1.92
N THR A 108 6.27 -4.58 -0.79
CA THR A 108 6.88 -4.18 0.49
C THR A 108 8.25 -4.84 0.68
N PHE A 109 9.22 -4.41 -0.12
CA PHE A 109 10.62 -4.84 0.02
C PHE A 109 11.25 -4.30 1.30
N LEU A 110 12.18 -5.04 1.92
CA LEU A 110 12.82 -4.63 3.18
C LEU A 110 13.78 -3.45 3.02
N ASP A 111 14.47 -3.35 1.88
CA ASP A 111 15.33 -2.24 1.53
C ASP A 111 15.19 -1.92 0.01
N GLU A 112 15.90 -0.91 -0.50
CA GLU A 112 15.81 -0.47 -1.90
C GLU A 112 16.40 -1.49 -2.89
N ASN A 113 17.44 -2.22 -2.46
CA ASN A 113 18.14 -3.22 -3.26
C ASN A 113 17.70 -4.65 -2.92
N ALA A 114 16.74 -4.80 -2.00
CA ALA A 114 16.32 -6.06 -1.45
C ALA A 114 15.57 -6.90 -2.48
N VAL A 115 15.97 -8.15 -2.58
CA VAL A 115 15.10 -9.22 -3.09
C VAL A 115 14.08 -9.63 -2.03
N ASP A 116 14.42 -9.40 -0.75
CA ASP A 116 13.65 -9.83 0.40
C ASP A 116 12.45 -8.91 0.69
N MET A 117 11.30 -9.56 0.91
CA MET A 117 10.04 -8.92 1.25
C MET A 117 9.83 -8.89 2.76
N ASP A 118 9.17 -7.85 3.28
CA ASP A 118 8.85 -7.76 4.70
C ASP A 118 7.88 -8.90 5.11
N PRO A 119 8.32 -9.84 5.98
CA PRO A 119 7.53 -11.01 6.32
C PRO A 119 6.27 -10.69 7.13
N PHE A 120 6.20 -9.50 7.75
CA PHE A 120 5.06 -9.03 8.52
C PHE A 120 3.93 -8.47 7.64
N VAL A 121 4.18 -8.31 6.34
CA VAL A 121 3.15 -7.93 5.37
C VAL A 121 2.57 -9.19 4.72
N SER A 122 1.25 -9.23 4.57
CA SER A 122 0.58 -10.36 3.91
C SER A 122 0.95 -10.45 2.42
N ARG A 123 0.77 -11.63 1.83
CA ARG A 123 0.97 -11.86 0.39
C ARG A 123 0.08 -10.94 -0.45
N GLU A 124 -1.16 -10.81 0.00
CA GLU A 124 -2.19 -9.88 -0.44
C GLU A 124 -2.68 -9.21 0.85
N HIS A 125 -2.34 -7.94 1.03
CA HIS A 125 -2.54 -7.23 2.28
C HIS A 125 -3.77 -6.34 2.20
N GLY A 126 -3.87 -5.54 1.13
CA GLY A 126 -4.98 -4.63 0.96
C GLY A 126 -5.20 -4.21 -0.48
N LEU A 127 -6.33 -3.55 -0.70
CA LEU A 127 -6.76 -3.06 -2.00
C LEU A 127 -7.16 -1.60 -1.88
N ILE A 128 -6.67 -0.77 -2.80
CA ILE A 128 -6.97 0.65 -2.91
C ILE A 128 -7.76 0.86 -4.18
N PHE A 129 -8.84 1.62 -4.14
CA PHE A 129 -9.67 1.90 -5.31
C PHE A 129 -10.50 3.16 -5.13
N LEU A 130 -11.11 3.65 -6.21
CA LEU A 130 -12.07 4.76 -6.17
C LEU A 130 -13.49 4.23 -6.05
N ASN A 131 -14.28 4.80 -5.14
CA ASN A 131 -15.72 4.52 -5.12
C ASN A 131 -16.48 5.38 -6.16
N LYS A 132 -17.80 5.16 -6.26
CA LYS A 132 -18.73 5.91 -7.15
C LYS A 132 -18.82 7.43 -6.89
N ARG A 133 -18.14 7.94 -5.86
CA ARG A 133 -18.05 9.37 -5.56
C ARG A 133 -16.63 9.89 -5.75
N ARG A 134 -15.79 9.14 -6.47
CA ARG A 134 -14.36 9.40 -6.68
C ARG A 134 -13.57 9.58 -5.38
N LYS A 135 -14.05 9.00 -4.27
CA LYS A 135 -13.28 8.97 -3.02
C LYS A 135 -12.36 7.76 -3.03
N VAL A 136 -11.13 7.96 -2.59
CA VAL A 136 -10.18 6.89 -2.38
C VAL A 136 -10.66 6.03 -1.22
N CYS A 137 -10.68 4.73 -1.44
CA CYS A 137 -11.04 3.73 -0.45
C CYS A 137 -9.85 2.78 -0.25
N TYR A 138 -9.71 2.28 0.97
CA TYR A 138 -8.82 1.19 1.32
C TYR A 138 -9.62 0.03 1.93
N HIS A 139 -9.20 -1.19 1.62
CA HIS A 139 -9.75 -2.39 2.23
C HIS A 139 -8.62 -3.33 2.66
N ASP A 140 -8.56 -3.67 3.95
CA ASP A 140 -7.65 -4.68 4.50
C ASP A 140 -8.23 -6.09 4.32
N ILE A 141 -7.51 -6.94 3.61
CA ILE A 141 -7.91 -8.33 3.33
C ILE A 141 -7.41 -9.27 4.43
N GLY A 142 -6.33 -8.87 5.12
CA GLY A 142 -5.68 -9.64 6.16
C GLY A 142 -6.60 -9.99 7.33
N THR A 143 -7.68 -9.24 7.54
CA THR A 143 -8.65 -9.52 8.61
C THR A 143 -9.45 -10.81 8.45
N PHE A 144 -9.53 -11.41 7.25
CA PHE A 144 -10.21 -12.70 7.07
C PHE A 144 -9.32 -13.92 7.33
N LYS A 145 -8.00 -13.74 7.24
CA LYS A 145 -7.04 -14.84 7.38
C LYS A 145 -6.60 -14.90 8.83
N LYS A 146 -6.84 -16.03 9.52
CA LYS A 146 -6.19 -16.35 10.81
C LYS A 146 -4.67 -16.27 10.60
N GLY A 147 -4.04 -15.17 11.00
CA GLY A 147 -2.59 -14.98 10.85
C GLY A 147 -2.10 -13.60 10.44
N SER A 148 -2.96 -12.64 10.07
CA SER A 148 -2.50 -11.23 9.99
C SER A 148 -2.18 -10.75 11.40
N THR A 149 -0.91 -10.88 11.81
CA THR A 149 -0.48 -10.72 13.20
C THR A 149 -0.39 -9.24 13.60
N ASN A 150 -0.19 -8.35 12.62
CA ASN A 150 0.05 -6.93 12.85
C ASN A 150 -1.09 -6.00 12.36
N GLY A 151 -1.90 -6.45 11.39
CA GLY A 151 -3.01 -5.68 10.80
C GLY A 151 -2.59 -4.40 10.08
N THR A 152 -3.55 -3.71 9.47
CA THR A 152 -3.38 -2.31 9.03
C THR A 152 -3.81 -1.36 10.15
N LYS A 153 -3.07 -0.26 10.37
CA LYS A 153 -3.42 0.81 11.30
C LYS A 153 -3.65 2.12 10.55
N LEU A 154 -4.75 2.81 10.85
CA LEU A 154 -4.96 4.18 10.43
C LEU A 154 -4.16 5.10 11.38
N ASN A 155 -3.23 5.88 10.81
CA ASN A 155 -2.35 6.80 11.51
C ASN A 155 -1.56 6.18 12.68
N ASP A 156 -1.24 4.88 12.60
CA ASP A 156 -0.63 4.10 13.69
C ASP A 156 -1.43 4.05 15.02
N ILE A 157 -2.68 4.54 15.03
CA ILE A 157 -3.52 4.63 16.23
C ILE A 157 -4.56 3.52 16.24
N SER A 158 -5.39 3.44 15.20
CA SER A 158 -6.55 2.53 15.19
C SER A 158 -6.38 1.42 14.16
N VAL A 159 -6.59 0.19 14.57
CA VAL A 159 -6.59 -0.96 13.65
C VAL A 159 -7.79 -0.86 12.71
N VAL A 160 -7.53 -0.95 11.42
CA VAL A 160 -8.55 -1.06 10.37
C VAL A 160 -9.15 -2.46 10.47
N LYS A 161 -10.46 -2.52 10.68
CA LYS A 161 -11.20 -3.78 10.66
C LYS A 161 -11.64 -4.07 9.23
N ASN A 162 -12.09 -5.29 8.99
CA ASN A 162 -12.58 -5.83 7.72
C ASN A 162 -13.71 -4.99 7.07
N GLU A 163 -13.37 -3.81 6.61
CA GLU A 163 -14.29 -2.79 6.14
C GLU A 163 -13.66 -2.06 4.97
N ILE A 164 -14.50 -1.42 4.18
CA ILE A 164 -14.05 -0.50 3.14
C ILE A 164 -14.02 0.87 3.81
N THR A 165 -12.81 1.38 4.03
CA THR A 165 -12.58 2.64 4.72
C THR A 165 -12.43 3.75 3.67
N ASN A 166 -13.23 4.80 3.76
CA ASN A 166 -12.98 6.01 2.98
C ASN A 166 -11.71 6.65 3.54
N TRP A 167 -10.78 6.97 2.65
CA TRP A 167 -9.47 7.48 3.01
C TRP A 167 -9.46 9.01 2.84
N ASP A 168 -9.01 9.73 3.87
CA ASP A 168 -8.73 11.17 3.81
C ASP A 168 -7.27 11.46 3.41
N THR A 169 -7.03 12.58 2.74
CA THR A 169 -5.70 13.01 2.28
C THR A 169 -4.70 13.22 3.41
N ASN A 170 -5.16 13.55 4.62
CA ASN A 170 -4.27 13.78 5.77
C ASN A 170 -3.91 12.49 6.51
N ASP A 171 -4.59 11.39 6.19
CA ASP A 171 -4.42 10.11 6.85
C ASP A 171 -3.43 9.21 6.11
N TYR A 172 -2.86 8.25 6.83
CA TYR A 172 -2.09 7.15 6.25
C TYR A 172 -2.52 5.80 6.81
N PHE A 173 -2.34 4.76 6.00
CA PHE A 173 -2.45 3.38 6.45
C PHE A 173 -1.06 2.80 6.71
N GLY A 174 -0.75 2.53 7.97
CA GLY A 174 0.48 1.91 8.43
C GLY A 174 0.37 0.39 8.53
N PHE A 175 1.41 -0.33 8.11
CA PHE A 175 1.48 -1.79 8.20
C PHE A 175 2.94 -2.30 8.19
N GLY A 176 3.10 -3.61 8.38
CA GLY A 176 4.40 -4.28 8.50
C GLY A 176 4.92 -4.31 9.94
N GLU A 177 6.25 -4.32 10.09
CA GLU A 177 6.88 -4.25 11.42
C GLU A 177 6.64 -2.87 12.07
N CYS A 178 6.40 -2.84 13.38
CA CYS A 178 6.39 -1.60 14.14
C CYS A 178 7.82 -1.25 14.59
N ILE A 179 8.30 -0.10 14.19
CA ILE A 179 9.64 0.40 14.51
C ILE A 179 9.52 1.43 15.64
N SER A 180 10.44 1.35 16.59
CA SER A 180 10.60 2.39 17.59
C SER A 180 11.51 3.50 17.06
N THR A 181 10.95 4.68 16.86
CA THR A 181 11.64 5.86 16.32
C THR A 181 11.74 6.97 17.37
N ILE A 182 12.63 7.93 17.16
CA ILE A 182 12.72 9.16 17.96
C ILE A 182 12.28 10.36 17.11
N LYS A 183 11.23 11.08 17.54
CA LYS A 183 10.79 12.35 16.96
C LYS A 183 10.69 13.41 18.04
N ASN A 184 11.25 14.59 17.80
CA ASN A 184 11.24 15.71 18.74
C ASN A 184 11.71 15.34 20.17
N GLY A 185 12.65 14.40 20.28
CA GLY A 185 13.17 13.93 21.57
C GLY A 185 12.35 12.83 22.25
N GLU A 186 11.19 12.46 21.71
CA GLU A 186 10.32 11.43 22.26
C GLU A 186 10.39 10.13 21.47
N ARG A 187 10.26 9.01 22.19
CA ARG A 187 10.21 7.68 21.60
C ARG A 187 8.78 7.36 21.18
N ILE A 188 8.58 7.09 19.90
CA ILE A 188 7.28 6.74 19.35
C ILE A 188 7.36 5.40 18.62
N MET A 189 6.22 4.71 18.49
CA MET A 189 6.11 3.48 17.71
C MET A 189 5.37 3.81 16.42
N GLU A 190 5.97 3.49 15.28
CA GLU A 190 5.39 3.73 13.96
C GLU A 190 5.45 2.47 13.10
N SER A 191 4.50 2.31 12.19
CA SER A 191 4.59 1.24 11.18
C SER A 191 5.72 1.54 10.21
N ARG A 192 6.49 0.50 9.85
CA ARG A 192 7.59 0.60 8.89
C ARG A 192 7.11 1.13 7.54
N PHE A 193 5.98 0.63 7.03
CA PHE A 193 5.42 1.08 5.77
C PHE A 193 4.19 1.95 6.01
N LYS A 194 4.02 2.95 5.15
CA LYS A 194 2.84 3.81 5.14
C LYS A 194 2.35 4.02 3.72
N LEU A 195 1.07 3.74 3.51
CA LEU A 195 0.34 4.15 2.32
C LEU A 195 -0.19 5.57 2.54
N ARG A 196 0.00 6.43 1.54
CA ARG A 196 -0.50 7.82 1.46
C ARG A 196 -1.13 8.06 0.10
N TYR A 197 -1.96 9.09 -0.03
CA TYR A 197 -2.36 9.57 -1.35
C TYR A 197 -2.44 11.09 -1.38
N GLN A 198 -2.36 11.63 -2.58
CA GLN A 198 -2.64 13.04 -2.88
C GLN A 198 -3.59 13.12 -4.07
N ASN A 199 -4.50 14.10 -4.04
CA ASN A 199 -5.29 14.44 -5.21
C ASN A 199 -4.39 15.12 -6.25
N ILE A 200 -4.69 14.91 -7.52
CA ILE A 200 -4.06 15.61 -8.64
C ILE A 200 -5.06 16.68 -9.07
N GLU A 201 -4.65 17.94 -8.99
CA GLU A 201 -5.43 19.10 -9.43
C GLU A 201 -5.54 19.19 -10.96
#